data_AF-A0A655A4W1-F1
#
_entry.id   AF-A0A655A4W1-F1
#
_cell.length_a   1.000
_cell.length_b   1.000
_cell.length_c   1.000
_cell.angle_alpha   90.00
_cell.angle_beta   90.00
_cell.angle_gamma   90.00
#
_symmetry.space_group_name_H-M   'P 1'
#
loop_
_entity.id
_entity.type
_entity.pdbx_description
1 polymer ?
#
loop_
_entity_poly.entity_id
_entity_poly.type
_entity_poly.pdbx_seq_one_letter_code
_entity_poly.pdbx_strand_id
1 'polypeptide(L)'
;MLVRDVSTGEPDMATPVIDGELAFGSYLGVAVARAAVTDAPDGTRWVGLSAMRAADEQSATGSAGRQLWEALLGWGAGRGATRGYVRVHDTATSVLAESLGFRLHHHCRYLPAQSVGWDTF
;
A
#
# COMPACT_ATOMS: atom_id res chain seq x y z
N MET A 1 14.80 -3.90 -1.76
CA MET A 1 14.05 -4.83 -0.89
C MET A 1 12.57 -4.45 -0.94
N LEU A 2 11.67 -5.41 -1.17
CA LEU A 2 10.23 -5.18 -1.23
C LEU A 2 9.52 -5.96 -0.11
N VAL A 3 8.75 -5.26 0.70
CA VAL A 3 8.16 -5.75 1.96
C VAL A 3 6.64 -5.62 1.92
N ARG A 4 5.88 -6.70 2.11
CA ARG A 4 4.41 -6.63 2.23
C ARG A 4 3.95 -6.92 3.64
N ASP A 5 3.02 -6.09 4.11
CA ASP A 5 2.26 -6.33 5.31
C ASP A 5 0.80 -6.61 4.93
N VAL A 6 0.22 -7.65 5.52
CA VAL A 6 -1.18 -8.05 5.30
C VAL A 6 -1.99 -7.64 6.52
N SER A 7 -3.10 -6.93 6.32
CA SER A 7 -3.97 -6.50 7.40
C SER A 7 -5.45 -6.65 7.09
N THR A 8 -6.27 -7.03 8.08
CA THR A 8 -7.73 -7.03 7.95
C THR A 8 -8.31 -5.69 8.43
N GLY A 9 -8.97 -4.96 7.53
CA GLY A 9 -9.53 -3.62 7.78
C GLY A 9 -9.60 -2.80 6.49
N GLU A 10 -10.32 -1.67 6.48
CA GLU A 10 -10.33 -0.75 5.33
C GLU A 10 -8.93 -0.16 5.10
N PRO A 11 -8.48 0.00 3.83
CA PRO A 11 -7.22 0.67 3.54
C PRO A 11 -7.24 2.10 4.06
N ASP A 12 -6.24 2.43 4.87
CA ASP A 12 -6.07 3.78 5.39
C ASP A 12 -5.64 4.73 4.26
N MET A 13 -6.64 5.38 3.65
CA MET A 13 -6.46 6.34 2.56
C MET A 13 -6.01 7.73 3.07
N ALA A 14 -6.09 7.98 4.38
CA ALA A 14 -5.94 9.30 4.98
C ALA A 14 -4.62 9.49 5.74
N THR A 15 -3.70 8.52 5.68
CA THR A 15 -2.36 8.69 6.27
C THR A 15 -1.66 9.92 5.67
N PRO A 16 -1.35 10.96 6.48
CA PRO A 16 -0.55 12.07 5.98
C PRO A 16 0.85 11.57 5.64
N VAL A 17 1.42 12.10 4.56
CA VAL A 17 2.85 11.93 4.27
C VAL A 17 3.57 13.11 4.92
N ILE A 18 4.36 12.82 5.95
CA ILE A 18 5.18 13.82 6.64
C ILE A 18 6.59 13.73 6.07
N ASP A 19 7.18 14.89 5.74
CA ASP A 19 8.54 15.01 5.22
C ASP A 19 8.86 14.08 4.04
N GLY A 20 7.86 13.87 3.17
CA GLY A 20 7.95 12.97 2.04
C GLY A 20 7.19 13.47 0.83
N GLU A 21 7.26 12.68 -0.25
CA GLU A 21 6.64 13.01 -1.52
C GLU A 21 5.46 12.08 -1.80
N LEU A 22 4.37 12.63 -2.33
CA LEU A 22 3.12 11.91 -2.58
C LEU A 22 2.79 11.91 -4.07
N ALA A 23 2.34 10.76 -4.58
CA ALA A 23 1.75 10.64 -5.90
C ALA A 23 0.47 9.80 -5.87
N PHE A 24 -0.42 10.14 -6.79
CA PHE A 24 -1.59 9.35 -7.13
C PHE A 24 -1.45 8.91 -8.58
N GLY A 25 -1.62 7.61 -8.81
CA GLY A 25 -1.62 7.05 -10.15
C GLY A 25 -3.02 6.59 -10.52
N SER A 26 -3.34 6.69 -11.81
CA SER A 26 -4.54 6.11 -12.41
C SER A 26 -4.16 5.36 -13.68
N TYR A 27 -4.75 4.20 -13.92
CA TYR A 27 -4.58 3.45 -15.15
C TYR A 27 -5.89 3.39 -15.92
N LEU A 28 -5.96 4.12 -17.04
CA LEU A 28 -7.08 4.14 -17.98
C LEU A 28 -8.48 4.28 -17.33
N GLY A 29 -8.57 4.93 -16.17
CA GLY A 29 -9.82 5.09 -15.41
C GLY A 29 -10.35 3.82 -14.74
N VAL A 30 -9.67 2.67 -14.87
CA VAL A 30 -10.11 1.38 -14.30
C VAL A 30 -9.41 1.00 -13.01
N ALA A 31 -8.28 1.64 -12.69
CA ALA A 31 -7.57 1.45 -11.43
C ALA A 31 -6.93 2.76 -10.95
N VAL A 32 -6.91 2.96 -9.64
CA VAL A 32 -6.23 4.06 -8.95
C VAL A 32 -5.44 3.53 -7.77
N ALA A 33 -4.32 4.19 -7.46
CA ALA A 33 -3.46 3.83 -6.33
C ALA A 33 -2.66 5.04 -5.85
N ARG A 34 -2.17 4.95 -4.61
CA ARG A 34 -1.35 5.97 -3.95
C ARG A 34 0.07 5.45 -3.76
N ALA A 35 1.06 6.32 -3.96
CA ALA A 35 2.46 6.09 -3.60
C ALA A 35 3.01 7.24 -2.76
N ALA A 36 3.77 6.90 -1.72
CA ALA A 36 4.49 7.87 -0.90
C ALA A 36 5.98 7.52 -0.86
N VAL A 37 6.86 8.51 -1.03
CA VAL A 37 8.30 8.34 -0.82
C VAL A 37 8.69 9.03 0.48
N THR A 38 9.29 8.28 1.40
CA THR A 38 9.68 8.77 2.73
C THR A 38 11.08 8.28 3.08
N ASP A 39 11.80 9.07 3.87
CA ASP A 39 13.08 8.68 4.44
C ASP A 39 12.87 7.94 5.77
N ALA A 40 13.53 6.79 5.92
CA ALA A 40 13.62 6.08 7.18
C ALA A 40 14.68 6.73 8.08
N PRO A 41 14.65 6.52 9.42
CA PRO A 41 15.64 7.08 10.34
C PRO A 41 17.10 6.71 10.02
N ASP A 42 17.32 5.60 9.31
CA ASP A 42 18.64 5.14 8.85
C ASP A 42 19.09 5.81 7.53
N GLY A 43 18.33 6.77 7.01
CA GLY A 43 18.57 7.46 5.74
C GLY A 43 18.13 6.66 4.50
N THR A 44 17.59 5.45 4.67
CA THR A 44 17.06 4.69 3.54
C THR A 44 15.78 5.32 3.04
N ARG A 45 15.70 5.56 1.73
CA ARG A 45 14.48 6.04 1.09
C ARG A 45 13.58 4.89 0.65
N TRP A 46 12.30 4.96 1.05
CA TRP A 46 11.29 3.93 0.79
C TRP A 46 10.16 4.47 -0.06
N VAL A 47 9.58 3.63 -0.93
CA VAL A 47 8.30 3.88 -1.59
C VAL A 47 7.20 3.01 -0.96
N GLY A 48 6.18 3.63 -0.39
CA GLY A 48 4.99 2.98 0.16
C GLY A 48 3.85 2.97 -0.84
N LEU A 49 3.37 1.80 -1.24
CA LEU A 49 2.15 1.64 -2.05
C LEU A 49 0.94 1.38 -1.15
N SER A 50 -0.19 2.00 -1.49
CA SER A 50 -1.43 1.88 -0.72
C SER A 50 -2.66 2.18 -1.58
N ALA A 51 -3.85 1.93 -1.02
CA ALA A 51 -5.12 2.40 -1.55
C ALA A 51 -5.41 1.97 -3.01
N MET A 52 -5.04 0.74 -3.40
CA MET A 52 -5.44 0.20 -4.69
C MET A 52 -6.95 0.02 -4.72
N ARG A 53 -7.60 0.72 -5.66
CA ARG A 53 -9.02 0.54 -5.99
C ARG A 53 -9.12 0.34 -7.49
N ALA A 54 -9.94 -0.61 -7.90
CA ALA A 54 -10.19 -0.87 -9.31
C ALA A 54 -11.68 -1.13 -9.55
N ALA A 55 -12.11 -1.02 -10.80
CA ALA A 55 -13.50 -1.22 -11.20
C ALA A 55 -14.01 -2.64 -10.87
N ASP A 56 -13.12 -3.63 -10.92
CA ASP A 56 -13.37 -5.03 -10.56
C ASP A 56 -12.06 -5.71 -10.08
N GLU A 57 -12.19 -6.92 -9.52
CA GLU A 57 -11.03 -7.71 -9.06
C GLU A 57 -10.05 -8.06 -10.19
N GLN A 58 -10.55 -8.24 -11.41
CA GLN A 58 -9.74 -8.56 -12.59
C GLN A 58 -8.85 -7.37 -12.98
N SER A 59 -9.35 -6.15 -12.82
CA SER A 59 -8.62 -4.90 -13.03
C SER A 59 -7.62 -4.66 -11.91
N ALA A 60 -7.99 -4.99 -10.66
CA ALA A 60 -7.10 -4.90 -9.51
C ALA A 60 -5.90 -5.85 -9.61
N THR A 61 -6.12 -7.12 -10.02
CA THR A 61 -5.08 -8.16 -10.05
C THR A 61 -4.44 -8.38 -11.42
N GLY A 62 -5.11 -7.93 -12.48
CA GLY A 62 -4.67 -8.08 -13.86
C GLY A 62 -3.64 -7.04 -14.30
N SER A 63 -3.50 -6.90 -15.62
CA SER A 63 -2.50 -6.04 -16.23
C SER A 63 -2.62 -4.57 -15.82
N ALA A 64 -3.84 -4.09 -15.55
CA ALA A 64 -4.08 -2.71 -15.14
C ALA A 64 -3.45 -2.41 -13.77
N GLY A 65 -3.81 -3.17 -12.74
CA GLY A 65 -3.24 -3.00 -11.40
C GLY A 65 -1.74 -3.24 -11.36
N ARG A 66 -1.25 -4.24 -12.10
CA ARG A 66 0.19 -4.51 -12.26
C ARG A 66 0.94 -3.33 -12.85
N GLN A 67 0.52 -2.81 -14.00
CA GLN A 67 1.17 -1.68 -14.66
C GLN A 67 1.12 -0.42 -13.80
N LEU A 68 0.01 -0.19 -13.09
CA LEU A 68 -0.12 0.95 -12.21
C LEU A 68 0.90 0.89 -11.07
N TRP A 69 1.03 -0.26 -10.39
CA TRP A 69 2.02 -0.41 -9.33
C TRP A 69 3.45 -0.40 -9.85
N GLU A 70 3.74 -0.98 -11.01
CA GLU A 70 5.06 -0.88 -11.65
C GLU A 70 5.42 0.58 -11.95
N ALA A 71 4.49 1.37 -12.47
CA ALA A 71 4.69 2.79 -12.74
C ALA A 71 4.96 3.58 -11.45
N LEU A 72 4.23 3.29 -10.37
CA LEU A 72 4.44 3.93 -9.07
C LEU A 72 5.75 3.51 -8.40
N LEU A 73 6.17 2.25 -8.56
CA LEU A 73 7.49 1.78 -8.13
C LEU A 73 8.61 2.48 -8.91
N GLY A 74 8.46 2.61 -10.23
CA GLY A 74 9.37 3.35 -11.09
C GLY A 74 9.46 4.83 -10.70
N TRP A 75 8.33 5.46 -10.41
CA TRP A 75 8.27 6.82 -9.88
C TRP A 75 9.03 6.95 -8.55
N GLY A 76 8.82 6.02 -7.61
CA GLY A 76 9.55 5.99 -6.34
C GLY A 76 11.05 5.82 -6.51
N ALA A 77 11.46 4.90 -7.40
CA ALA A 77 12.86 4.68 -7.73
C ALA A 77 13.51 5.93 -8.35
N GLY A 78 12.79 6.64 -9.22
CA GLY A 78 13.23 7.93 -9.79
C GLY A 78 13.45 9.03 -8.73
N ARG A 79 12.89 8.87 -7.54
CA ARG A 79 13.09 9.76 -6.37
C ARG A 79 14.13 9.25 -5.39
N GLY A 80 14.86 8.19 -5.75
CA GLY A 80 15.92 7.59 -4.94
C GLY A 80 15.44 6.51 -3.97
N ALA A 81 14.16 6.09 -4.03
CA ALA A 81 13.72 4.96 -3.23
C ALA A 81 14.42 3.68 -3.68
N THR A 82 15.08 2.99 -2.75
CA THR A 82 15.77 1.71 -3.00
C THR A 82 15.02 0.52 -2.38
N ARG A 83 13.98 0.82 -1.61
CA ARG A 83 13.11 -0.14 -0.95
C ARG A 83 11.66 0.23 -1.15
N GLY A 84 10.79 -0.78 -1.10
CA GLY A 84 9.36 -0.59 -1.22
C GLY A 84 8.60 -1.33 -0.13
N TYR A 85 7.50 -0.76 0.33
CA TYR A 85 6.55 -1.45 1.19
C TYR A 85 5.12 -1.32 0.66
N VAL A 86 4.28 -2.29 0.97
CA VAL A 86 2.85 -2.25 0.64
C VAL A 86 2.04 -2.80 1.80
N ARG A 87 0.92 -2.15 2.11
CA ARG A 87 -0.11 -2.73 2.97
C ARG A 87 -1.28 -3.18 2.11
N VAL A 88 -1.58 -4.48 2.17
CA VAL A 88 -2.67 -5.11 1.43
C VAL A 88 -3.76 -5.56 2.40
N HIS A 89 -5.00 -5.43 1.95
CA HIS A 89 -6.18 -5.65 2.78
C HIS A 89 -7.10 -6.78 2.27
N ASP A 90 -6.82 -7.28 1.07
CA ASP A 90 -7.57 -8.34 0.41
C ASP A 90 -6.63 -9.34 -0.27
N THR A 91 -7.14 -10.52 -0.57
CA THR A 91 -6.37 -11.62 -1.17
C THR A 91 -5.86 -11.25 -2.56
N ALA A 92 -6.67 -10.56 -3.35
CA ALA A 92 -6.37 -10.17 -4.72
C ALA A 92 -5.12 -9.28 -4.79
N THR A 93 -5.11 -8.17 -4.05
CA THR A 93 -3.98 -7.24 -3.95
C THR A 93 -2.75 -7.88 -3.31
N SER A 94 -2.94 -8.82 -2.38
CA SER A 94 -1.83 -9.61 -1.82
C SER A 94 -1.13 -10.48 -2.87
N VAL A 95 -1.90 -11.17 -3.72
CA VAL A 95 -1.35 -11.99 -4.81
C VAL A 95 -0.61 -11.12 -5.83
N LEU A 96 -1.18 -9.96 -6.18
CA LEU A 96 -0.50 -9.01 -7.05
C LEU A 96 0.84 -8.54 -6.45
N ALA A 97 0.86 -8.16 -5.17
CA ALA A 97 2.07 -7.71 -4.49
C ALA A 97 3.17 -8.78 -4.56
N GLU A 98 2.82 -10.04 -4.32
CA GLU A 98 3.75 -11.15 -4.42
C GLU A 98 4.30 -11.33 -5.84
N SER A 99 3.46 -11.18 -6.87
CA SER A 99 3.89 -11.25 -8.28
C SER A 99 4.89 -10.16 -8.67
N LEU A 100 4.90 -9.03 -7.96
CA LEU A 100 5.83 -7.92 -8.14
C LEU A 100 7.11 -8.05 -7.28
N GLY A 101 7.23 -9.15 -6.53
CA GLY A 101 8.41 -9.46 -5.73
C GLY A 101 8.36 -8.97 -4.28
N PHE A 102 7.20 -8.48 -3.81
CA PHE A 102 7.04 -8.17 -2.39
C PHE A 102 6.99 -9.46 -1.55
N ARG A 103 7.77 -9.48 -0.46
CA ARG A 103 7.84 -10.61 0.47
C ARG A 103 7.05 -10.31 1.74
N LEU A 104 6.30 -11.30 2.22
CA LEU A 104 5.54 -11.16 3.47
C LEU A 104 6.49 -10.89 4.62
N HIS A 105 6.22 -9.84 5.37
CA HIS A 105 7.02 -9.44 6.52
C HIS A 105 6.16 -9.38 7.79
N HIS A 106 4.97 -8.78 7.73
CA HIS A 106 4.00 -8.87 8.83
C HIS A 106 2.60 -9.31 8.36
N HIS A 107 1.92 -10.05 9.23
CA HIS A 107 0.50 -10.33 9.12
C HIS A 107 -0.19 -9.88 10.41
N CYS A 108 -1.08 -8.90 10.31
CA CYS A 108 -1.78 -8.32 11.45
C CYS A 108 -3.29 -8.43 11.28
N ARG A 109 -3.99 -8.71 12.37
CA ARG A 109 -5.46 -8.66 12.40
C ARG A 109 -5.88 -7.58 13.37
N TYR A 110 -6.55 -6.54 12.87
CA TYR A 110 -7.18 -5.56 13.74
C TYR A 110 -8.42 -6.20 14.36
N LEU A 111 -8.55 -6.05 15.67
CA LEU A 111 -9.75 -6.43 16.41
C LEU A 111 -10.51 -5.15 16.75
N PRO A 112 -11.85 -5.12 16.59
CA PRO A 112 -12.63 -3.97 16.99
C PRO A 112 -12.44 -3.74 18.49
N ALA A 113 -12.05 -2.51 18.86
CA ALA A 113 -12.02 -2.09 20.24
C ALA A 113 -13.45 -2.01 20.76
N GLN A 114 -13.83 -2.88 21.68
CA GLN A 114 -15.06 -2.70 22.43
C GLN A 114 -14.81 -1.59 23.44
N SER A 115 -15.57 -0.49 23.35
CA SER A 115 -15.59 0.48 24.44
C SER A 115 -16.25 -0.18 25.65
N VAL A 116 -15.48 -0.52 26.67
CA VAL A 116 -16.05 -0.75 28.00
C VAL A 116 -16.60 0.59 28.45
N GLY A 117 -17.92 0.67 28.67
CA GLY A 117 -18.53 1.86 29.26
C GLY A 117 -18.01 1.99 30.69
N TRP A 118 -17.31 3.08 30.98
CA TRP A 118 -16.76 3.35 32.32
C TRP A 118 -17.80 3.92 33.30
N ASP A 119 -19.10 3.86 32.97
CA ASP A 119 -20.15 4.64 33.65
C ASP A 119 -20.96 3.87 34.72
N THR A 120 -20.36 2.89 35.41
CA THR A 120 -21.04 2.25 36.54
C THR A 120 -20.16 2.22 37.79
N PHE A 121 -20.22 3.30 38.58
CA PHE A 121 -19.98 3.30 40.03
C PHE A 121 -20.93 4.30 40.71
#